data_AF-A0A2D7ZFA3-F1
#
_entry.id   AF-A0A2D7ZFA3-F1
#
_cell.length_a   1.000
_cell.length_b   1.000
_cell.length_c   1.000
_cell.angle_alpha   90.00
_cell.angle_beta   90.00
_cell.angle_gamma   90.00
#
_symmetry.space_group_name_H-M   'P 1'
#
loop_
_entity.id
_entity.type
_entity.pdbx_description
1 polymer ?
#
loop_
_entity_poly.entity_id
_entity_poly.type
_entity_poly.pdbx_seq_one_letter_code
_entity_poly.pdbx_strand_id
1 'polypeptide(L)' 'MRGLDMSRIEDEVCKKIQGRAAVGKDKYGVTMETAPLSKLEWLRHAQEEAMDLAVYLQKLIELEEE' A
#
# COMPACT_ATOMS: atom_id res chain seq x y z
N MET A 1 -12.68 14.41 23.70
CA MET A 1 -12.42 13.17 22.95
C MET A 1 -10.90 13.06 22.82
N ARG A 2 -10.24 12.21 23.61
CA ARG A 2 -8.80 11.95 23.39
C ARG A 2 -8.69 11.20 22.08
N GLY A 3 -8.08 11.80 21.08
CA GLY A 3 -7.67 11.07 19.88
C GLY A 3 -6.79 9.89 20.32
N LEU A 4 -6.95 8.76 19.66
CA LEU A 4 -5.98 7.67 19.78
C LEU A 4 -4.62 8.25 19.38
N ASP A 5 -3.70 8.33 20.32
CA ASP A 5 -2.34 8.79 20.06
C ASP A 5 -1.61 7.61 19.42
N MET A 6 -1.63 7.58 18.09
CA MET A 6 -0.87 6.61 17.31
C MET A 6 0.63 6.84 17.59
N SER A 7 1.46 5.80 17.52
CA SER A 7 2.89 6.05 17.63
C SER A 7 3.37 6.77 16.37
N ARG A 8 4.55 7.40 16.48
CA ARG A 8 5.24 8.01 15.35
C ARG A 8 5.38 7.04 14.16
N ILE A 9 5.48 5.73 14.39
CA ILE A 9 5.67 4.74 13.32
C ILE A 9 4.41 4.62 12.47
N GLU A 10 3.23 4.46 13.07
CA GLU A 10 1.98 4.35 12.32
C GLU A 10 1.64 5.67 11.62
N ASP A 11 1.92 6.80 12.26
CA ASP A 11 1.76 8.12 11.62
C ASP A 11 2.58 8.25 10.34
N GLU A 12 3.84 7.80 10.35
CA GLU A 12 4.68 7.81 9.16
C GLU A 12 4.15 6.87 8.06
N VAL A 13 3.56 5.73 8.42
CA VAL A 13 2.88 4.85 7.45
C VAL A 13 1.66 5.55 6.85
N CYS A 14 0.82 6.19 7.67
CA CYS A 14 -0.33 6.97 7.21
C CYS A 14 0.07 8.08 6.22
N LYS A 15 1.15 8.81 6.49
CA LYS A 15 1.68 9.83 5.57
C LYS A 15 2.11 9.22 4.23
N LYS A 16 2.78 8.06 4.24
CA LYS A 16 3.15 7.36 3.00
C LYS A 16 1.93 6.91 2.22
N ILE A 17 0.88 6.41 2.88
CA ILE A 17 -0.39 6.06 2.24
C ILE A 17 -1.01 7.26 1.55
N GLN A 18 -1.08 8.41 2.23
CA GLN A 18 -1.60 9.66 1.66
C GLN A 18 -0.78 10.11 0.45
N GLY A 19 0.55 10.07 0.54
CA GLY A 19 1.43 10.41 -0.58
C GLY A 19 1.23 9.51 -1.80
N ARG A 20 1.12 8.18 -1.59
CA ARG A 20 0.81 7.23 -2.67
C ARG A 20 -0.55 7.49 -3.30
N ALA A 21 -1.56 7.80 -2.49
CA ALA A 21 -2.90 8.14 -2.98
C ALA A 21 -2.88 9.40 -3.86
N ALA A 22 -2.12 10.43 -3.47
CA ALA A 22 -1.95 11.65 -4.27
C ALA A 22 -1.29 11.35 -5.62
N VAL A 23 -0.16 10.62 -5.63
CA VAL A 23 0.54 10.24 -6.87
C VAL A 23 -0.35 9.37 -7.76
N GLY A 24 -1.08 8.41 -7.19
CA GLY A 24 -2.01 7.56 -7.93
C GLY A 24 -3.14 8.37 -8.58
N LYS A 25 -3.72 9.32 -7.83
CA LYS A 25 -4.76 10.22 -8.35
C LYS A 25 -4.24 11.11 -9.47
N ASP A 26 -3.04 11.67 -9.33
CA ASP A 26 -2.42 12.49 -10.37
C ASP A 26 -2.11 11.69 -11.63
N LYS A 27 -1.71 10.42 -11.48
CA LYS A 27 -1.34 9.52 -12.60
C LYS A 27 -2.55 8.95 -13.33
N TYR A 28 -3.59 8.52 -12.61
CA TYR A 28 -4.70 7.75 -13.17
C TYR A 28 -6.03 8.52 -13.18
N GLY A 29 -6.10 9.69 -12.56
CA GLY A 29 -7.31 10.52 -12.47
C GLY A 29 -8.42 9.95 -11.58
N VAL A 30 -8.21 8.79 -10.95
CA VAL A 30 -9.20 8.09 -10.12
C VAL A 30 -8.64 7.81 -8.72
N THR A 31 -9.55 7.50 -7.79
CA THR A 31 -9.21 7.07 -6.43
C THR A 31 -9.67 5.64 -6.20
N MET A 32 -9.32 5.04 -5.05
CA MET A 32 -9.85 3.72 -4.67
C MET A 32 -11.40 3.70 -4.60
N GLU A 33 -12.03 4.85 -4.32
CA GLU A 33 -13.50 4.98 -4.28
C GLU A 33 -14.13 5.10 -5.67
N THR A 34 -13.42 5.71 -6.63
CA THR A 34 -13.97 6.08 -7.94
C THR A 34 -13.41 5.28 -9.11
N ALA A 35 -12.45 4.39 -8.88
CA ALA A 35 -11.86 3.57 -9.94
C ALA A 35 -12.92 2.63 -10.54
N PRO A 36 -13.05 2.56 -11.88
CA PRO A 36 -14.05 1.76 -12.57
C PRO A 36 -13.61 0.30 -12.71
N LEU A 37 -13.12 -0.31 -11.62
CA LEU A 37 -12.66 -1.70 -11.61
C LEU A 37 -13.76 -2.65 -11.14
N SER A 38 -13.87 -3.81 -11.78
CA SER A 38 -14.66 -4.93 -11.30
C SER A 38 -14.05 -5.54 -10.04
N LYS A 39 -14.85 -6.28 -9.27
CA LYS A 39 -14.34 -7.00 -8.08
C LYS A 39 -13.21 -7.97 -8.43
N LEU A 40 -13.26 -8.61 -9.60
CA LEU A 40 -12.24 -9.55 -10.02
C LEU A 40 -10.91 -8.84 -10.33
N GLU A 41 -10.96 -7.67 -10.96
CA GLU A 41 -9.76 -6.85 -11.20
C GLU A 41 -9.14 -6.38 -9.89
N TRP A 42 -9.95 -5.91 -8.93
CA TRP A 42 -9.48 -5.59 -7.58
C TRP A 42 -8.73 -6.75 -6.91
N LEU A 43 -9.31 -7.96 -6.98
CA LEU A 43 -8.68 -9.15 -6.40
C LEU A 43 -7.37 -9.53 -7.10
N ARG A 44 -7.33 -9.41 -8.43
CA ARG A 44 -6.11 -9.68 -9.21
C ARG A 44 -5.00 -8.70 -8.88
N HIS A 45 -5.30 -7.40 -8.86
CA HIS A 45 -4.30 -6.39 -8.48
C HIS A 45 -3.81 -6.58 -7.04
N ALA A 46 -4.71 -6.90 -6.10
CA ALA A 46 -4.31 -7.21 -4.74
C ALA A 46 -3.40 -8.45 -4.65
N GLN A 47 -3.66 -9.48 -5.47
CA GLN A 47 -2.81 -10.66 -5.56
C GLN A 47 -1.42 -10.32 -6.13
N GLU A 48 -1.36 -9.52 -7.19
CA GLU A 48 -0.11 -9.04 -7.81
C GLU A 48 0.75 -8.28 -6.80
N GLU A 49 0.18 -7.30 -6.10
CA GLU A 49 0.89 -6.51 -5.08
C GLU A 49 1.34 -7.36 -3.88
N ALA A 50 0.59 -8.41 -3.53
CA ALA A 50 1.00 -9.35 -2.49
C ALA A 50 2.20 -10.22 -2.92
N MET A 51 2.30 -10.59 -4.19
CA MET A 51 3.49 -11.27 -4.73
C MET A 51 4.71 -10.34 -4.72
N ASP A 52 4.54 -9.06 -5.07
CA ASP A 52 5.63 -8.08 -5.00
C ASP A 52 6.15 -7.90 -3.56
N LEU A 53 5.24 -7.87 -2.58
CA LEU A 53 5.63 -7.89 -1.16
C LEU A 53 6.42 -9.15 -0.81
N ALA A 54 5.97 -10.33 -1.24
CA ALA A 54 6.66 -11.59 -0.97
C ALA A 54 8.08 -11.62 -1.54
N VAL A 55 8.31 -11.06 -2.73
CA VAL A 55 9.65 -10.92 -3.32
C VAL A 55 10.56 -10.05 -2.45
N TYR A 56 10.09 -8.91 -1.96
CA TYR A 56 10.89 -8.07 -1.06
C TYR A 56 11.22 -8.79 0.25
N LEU A 57 10.25 -9.51 0.83
CA LEU A 57 10.48 -10.29 2.04
C LEU A 57 11.54 -11.38 1.81
N GLN A 58 11.45 -12.14 0.72
CA GLN A 58 12.44 -13.16 0.37
C GLN A 58 13.85 -12.54 0.28
N LYS A 59 13.99 -11.40 -0.42
CA LYS A 59 15.29 -10.74 -0.55
C LYS A 59 15.87 -10.31 0.80
N LEU A 60 15.03 -9.78 1.69
CA LEU A 60 15.46 -9.34 3.03
C LEU A 60 15.82 -10.53 3.93
N ILE A 61 15.07 -11.63 3.85
CA ILE A 61 15.39 -12.88 4.57
C ILE A 61 16.77 -13.39 4.14
N GLU A 62 17.02 -13.49 2.84
CA GLU A 62 18.33 -13.92 2.32
C GLU A 62 19.49 -13.05 2.82
N LEU A 63 19.29 -11.72 2.91
CA LEU A 63 20.31 -10.80 3.43
C LEU A 63 20.59 -10.95 4.93
N GLU A 64 19.62 -11.44 5.72
CA GLU A 64 19.79 -11.64 7.16
C GLU A 64 20.34 -13.05 7.50
N GLU A 65 20.23 -14.01 6.58
CA GLU A 65 20.75 -15.38 6.73
C GLU A 65 22.20 -15.53 6.24
N GLU A 66 22.73 -14.55 5.49
CA GLU A 66 24.13 -14.45 5.03
C GLU A 66 25.08 -13.87 6.10
#